data_AF-A0A5E4NZK8-F1
#
_entry.id   AF-A0A5E4NZK8-F1
#
_cell.length_a   1.000
_cell.length_b   1.000
_cell.length_c   1.000
_cell.angle_alpha   90.00
_cell.angle_beta   90.00
_cell.angle_gamma   90.00
#
_symmetry.space_group_name_H-M   'P 1'
#
loop_
_entity.id
_entity.type
_entity.pdbx_description
1 polymer ?
#
loop_
_entity_poly.entity_id
_entity_poly.type
_entity_poly.pdbx_seq_one_letter_code
_entity_poly.pdbx_strand_id
1 'polypeptide(L)'
;MTRSLSTSHAEKVFSHVENEADPSALVSSWRRCLTLHGLDPTSGSQPGRVEQTRILETQQRNEAMTRAADDVIDQLIRSLAGSDYMVFLADAQGIVLDTRSKRTGDFWERPRNDWLGTDFSEEGEGTNGVGTVLRDGRPLTVAGDQHFHIRDVPVACSGAPIWGLDGAIAAASTSPAAPSTPTRSAAR
;
A
#
# COMPACT_ATOMS: atom_id res chain seq x y z
N MET A 1 20.40 -1.91 16.12
CA MET A 1 19.15 -1.39 16.73
C MET A 1 17.88 -1.87 16.00
N THR A 2 17.96 -2.31 14.74
CA THR A 2 16.83 -2.80 13.92
C THR A 2 16.17 -4.12 14.38
N ARG A 3 16.94 -5.04 14.97
CA ARG A 3 16.42 -6.35 15.42
C ARG A 3 15.37 -6.24 16.54
N SER A 4 15.41 -5.17 17.36
CA SER A 4 14.44 -4.95 18.45
C SER A 4 13.07 -4.47 17.96
N LEU A 5 13.03 -3.68 16.88
CA LEU A 5 11.78 -3.15 16.31
C LEU A 5 11.03 -4.21 15.51
N SER A 6 11.76 -5.04 14.76
CA SER A 6 11.17 -6.17 14.01
C SER A 6 10.52 -7.20 14.93
N THR A 7 11.20 -7.57 16.03
CA THR A 7 10.64 -8.47 17.03
C THR A 7 9.42 -7.84 17.74
N SER A 8 9.51 -6.57 18.13
CA SER A 8 8.40 -5.86 18.79
C SER A 8 7.15 -5.73 17.90
N HIS A 9 7.31 -5.52 16.59
CA HIS A 9 6.19 -5.45 15.65
C HIS A 9 5.50 -6.80 15.48
N ALA A 10 6.27 -7.87 15.27
CA ALA A 10 5.71 -9.21 15.12
C ALA A 10 4.98 -9.66 16.39
N GLU A 11 5.54 -9.41 17.57
CA GLU A 11 4.86 -9.68 18.86
C GLU A 11 3.51 -8.96 18.97
N LYS A 12 3.45 -7.70 18.52
CA LYS A 12 2.18 -6.95 18.46
C LYS A 12 1.17 -7.65 17.54
N VAL A 13 1.57 -8.03 16.33
CA VAL A 13 0.69 -8.71 15.37
C VAL A 13 0.18 -10.04 15.95
N PHE A 14 1.07 -10.88 16.48
CA PHE A 14 0.68 -12.17 17.05
C PHE A 14 -0.27 -12.01 18.25
N SER A 15 0.05 -11.13 19.20
CA SER A 15 -0.79 -10.92 20.40
C SER A 15 -2.21 -10.46 20.08
N HIS A 16 -2.40 -9.63 19.04
CA HIS A 16 -3.74 -9.20 18.62
C HIS A 16 -4.49 -10.32 17.89
N VAL A 17 -3.81 -11.13 17.08
CA VAL A 17 -4.45 -12.23 16.35
C VAL A 17 -4.84 -13.37 17.30
N GLU A 18 -4.04 -13.65 18.33
CA GLU A 18 -4.36 -14.61 19.41
C GLU A 18 -5.53 -14.14 20.28
N ASN A 19 -5.75 -12.83 20.39
CA ASN A 19 -6.95 -12.29 21.02
C ASN A 19 -8.17 -12.43 20.08
N GLU A 20 -8.80 -13.61 20.09
CA GLU A 20 -9.97 -13.93 19.26
C GLU A 20 -11.18 -13.00 19.50
N ALA A 21 -11.19 -12.26 20.62
CA ALA A 21 -12.26 -11.35 20.96
C ALA A 21 -12.18 -9.98 20.27
N ASP A 22 -11.08 -9.64 19.57
CA ASP A 22 -10.97 -8.40 18.79
C ASP A 22 -11.64 -8.56 17.41
N PRO A 23 -12.80 -7.93 17.16
CA PRO A 23 -13.54 -8.07 15.91
C PRO A 23 -13.11 -7.02 14.88
N SER A 24 -12.03 -6.27 15.12
CA SER A 24 -11.63 -5.19 14.23
C SER A 24 -11.22 -5.71 12.85
N ALA A 25 -11.49 -4.90 11.84
CA ALA A 25 -11.11 -5.23 10.46
C ALA A 25 -9.58 -5.37 10.31
N LEU A 26 -8.81 -4.63 11.11
CA LEU A 26 -7.34 -4.73 11.14
C LEU A 26 -6.90 -6.12 11.60
N VAL A 27 -7.37 -6.59 12.75
CA VAL A 27 -7.04 -7.93 13.26
C VAL A 27 -7.56 -9.02 12.33
N SER A 28 -8.72 -8.82 11.72
CA SER A 28 -9.25 -9.72 10.69
C SER A 28 -8.31 -9.84 9.48
N SER A 29 -7.75 -8.72 9.01
CA SER A 29 -6.75 -8.71 7.93
C SER A 29 -5.45 -9.40 8.36
N TRP A 30 -4.90 -9.07 9.55
CA TRP A 30 -3.72 -9.75 10.09
C TRP A 30 -3.90 -11.26 10.25
N ARG A 31 -5.07 -11.69 10.70
CA ARG A 31 -5.40 -13.12 10.81
C ARG A 31 -5.39 -13.79 9.44
N ARG A 32 -5.93 -13.17 8.38
CA ARG A 32 -5.82 -13.70 7.01
C ARG A 32 -4.38 -13.78 6.54
N CYS A 33 -3.58 -12.73 6.78
CA CYS A 33 -2.16 -12.70 6.42
C CYS A 33 -1.39 -13.87 7.03
N LEU A 34 -1.59 -14.14 8.32
CA LEU A 34 -0.93 -15.25 9.02
C LEU A 34 -1.47 -16.62 8.61
N THR A 35 -2.80 -16.79 8.60
CA THR A 35 -3.42 -18.12 8.56
C THR A 35 -3.76 -18.59 7.15
N LEU A 36 -4.17 -17.68 6.27
CA LEU A 36 -4.56 -18.00 4.89
C LEU A 36 -3.37 -17.87 3.93
N HIS A 37 -2.52 -16.86 4.13
CA HIS A 37 -1.42 -16.53 3.21
C HIS A 37 -0.05 -16.98 3.72
N GLY A 38 0.09 -17.33 5.01
CA GLY A 38 1.35 -17.80 5.58
C GLY A 38 2.45 -16.73 5.60
N LEU A 39 2.07 -15.46 5.67
CA LEU A 39 3.01 -14.34 5.62
C LEU A 39 3.72 -14.14 6.97
N ASP A 40 4.97 -13.67 6.89
CA ASP A 40 5.78 -13.33 8.06
C ASP A 40 5.79 -11.81 8.29
N PRO A 41 5.28 -11.30 9.44
CA PRO A 41 5.26 -9.86 9.73
C PRO A 41 6.67 -9.25 9.87
N THR A 42 7.70 -10.08 10.11
CA THR A 42 9.10 -9.63 10.16
C THR A 42 9.74 -9.47 8.79
N SER A 43 9.09 -9.93 7.71
CA SER A 43 9.63 -9.89 6.36
C SER A 43 9.99 -8.46 5.93
N GLY A 44 11.22 -8.29 5.47
CA GLY A 44 11.76 -7.05 4.91
C GLY A 44 11.91 -7.05 3.38
N SER A 45 11.49 -8.12 2.70
CA SER A 45 11.65 -8.31 1.25
C SER A 45 10.90 -7.26 0.44
N GLN A 46 11.45 -6.77 -0.67
CA GLN A 46 10.71 -5.85 -1.52
C GLN A 46 9.48 -6.52 -2.15
N PRO A 47 8.41 -5.74 -2.45
CA PRO A 47 7.23 -6.30 -3.07
C PRO A 47 7.51 -7.00 -4.40
N GLY A 48 6.76 -8.07 -4.64
CA GLY A 48 6.81 -8.81 -5.89
C GLY A 48 6.45 -7.92 -7.09
N ARG A 49 7.04 -8.20 -8.26
CA ARG A 49 6.67 -7.56 -9.52
C ARG A 49 6.35 -8.61 -10.54
N VAL A 50 5.23 -8.44 -11.25
CA VAL A 50 4.83 -9.37 -12.31
C VAL A 50 5.65 -9.15 -13.58
N GLU A 51 5.73 -10.20 -14.40
CA GLU A 51 6.41 -10.18 -15.68
C GLU A 51 5.79 -9.15 -16.64
N GLN A 52 6.62 -8.59 -17.53
CA GLN A 52 6.23 -7.49 -18.43
C GLN A 52 5.00 -7.82 -19.29
N THR A 53 4.84 -9.07 -19.72
CA THR A 53 3.66 -9.53 -20.49
C THR A 53 2.38 -9.38 -19.69
N ARG A 54 2.40 -9.82 -18.42
CA ARG A 54 1.25 -9.69 -17.50
C ARG A 54 0.93 -8.23 -17.22
N ILE A 55 1.93 -7.34 -17.13
CA ILE A 55 1.72 -5.89 -16.99
C ILE A 55 0.91 -5.36 -18.17
N LEU A 56 1.34 -5.66 -19.41
CA LEU A 56 0.67 -5.17 -20.62
C LEU A 56 -0.77 -5.69 -20.73
N GLU A 57 -0.98 -6.98 -20.46
CA GLU A 57 -2.33 -7.58 -20.45
C GLU A 57 -3.24 -6.94 -19.41
N THR A 58 -2.72 -6.72 -18.20
CA THR A 58 -3.45 -6.07 -17.11
C THR A 58 -3.76 -4.61 -17.44
N GLN A 59 -2.84 -3.85 -18.02
CA GLN A 59 -3.09 -2.47 -18.47
C GLN A 59 -4.15 -2.42 -19.57
N GLN A 60 -4.07 -3.32 -20.56
CA GLN A 60 -5.04 -3.39 -21.65
C GLN A 60 -6.45 -3.72 -21.14
N ARG A 61 -6.58 -4.70 -20.23
CA ARG A 61 -7.87 -5.09 -19.64
C ARG A 61 -8.51 -3.96 -18.82
N ASN A 62 -7.69 -3.14 -18.15
CA ASN A 62 -8.17 -2.08 -17.25
C ASN A 62 -8.18 -0.69 -17.90
N GLU A 63 -7.89 -0.57 -19.20
CA GLU A 63 -7.70 0.72 -19.89
C GLU A 63 -8.90 1.67 -19.74
N ALA A 64 -10.12 1.15 -19.84
CA ALA A 64 -11.35 1.93 -19.65
C ALA A 64 -11.50 2.45 -18.21
N MET A 65 -11.19 1.61 -17.22
CA MET A 65 -11.24 1.99 -15.80
C MET A 65 -10.16 3.01 -15.46
N THR A 66 -8.92 2.80 -15.92
CA THR A 66 -7.82 3.75 -15.73
C THR A 66 -8.15 5.12 -16.32
N ARG A 67 -8.72 5.17 -17.53
CA ARG A 67 -9.20 6.43 -18.13
C ARG A 67 -10.32 7.08 -17.31
N ALA A 68 -11.29 6.29 -16.85
CA ALA A 68 -12.40 6.82 -16.05
C ALA A 68 -11.94 7.35 -14.68
N ALA A 69 -10.88 6.78 -14.11
CA ALA A 69 -10.30 7.19 -12.85
C ALA A 69 -9.41 8.45 -12.96
N ASP A 70 -9.04 8.86 -14.17
CA ASP A 70 -8.00 9.87 -14.41
C ASP A 70 -8.31 11.21 -13.74
N ASP A 71 -9.51 11.74 -13.98
CA ASP A 71 -10.01 13.00 -13.42
C ASP A 71 -10.12 12.96 -11.89
N VAL A 72 -10.53 11.81 -11.35
CA VAL A 72 -10.71 11.60 -9.90
C VAL A 72 -9.35 11.58 -9.20
N ILE A 73 -8.38 10.87 -9.78
CA ILE A 73 -7.00 10.83 -9.26
C ILE A 73 -6.35 12.21 -9.38
N ASP A 74 -6.61 12.94 -10.47
CA ASP A 74 -6.11 14.31 -10.63
C ASP A 74 -6.71 15.27 -9.59
N GLN A 75 -7.99 15.11 -9.26
CA GLN A 75 -8.62 15.88 -8.17
C GLN A 75 -8.01 15.55 -6.81
N LEU A 76 -7.76 14.27 -6.54
CA LEU A 76 -7.06 13.82 -5.33
C LEU A 76 -5.67 14.45 -5.25
N ILE A 77 -4.90 14.43 -6.33
CA ILE A 77 -3.58 15.07 -6.39
C ILE A 77 -3.62 16.56 -6.10
N ARG A 78 -4.62 17.28 -6.64
CA ARG A 78 -4.81 18.70 -6.33
C ARG A 78 -5.08 18.92 -4.84
N SER A 79 -5.79 18.02 -4.18
CA SER A 79 -6.01 18.10 -2.72
C SER A 79 -4.74 17.85 -1.89
N LEU A 80 -3.76 17.14 -2.46
CA LEU A 80 -2.44 16.88 -1.86
C LEU A 80 -1.42 17.99 -2.18
N ALA A 81 -1.86 19.11 -2.75
CA ALA A 81 -1.00 20.22 -3.10
C ALA A 81 -0.27 20.77 -1.86
N GLY A 82 1.07 20.80 -1.94
CA GLY A 82 1.93 21.29 -0.85
C GLY A 82 2.57 20.18 -0.01
N SER A 83 2.28 18.91 -0.30
CA SER A 83 2.93 17.76 0.32
C SER A 83 3.58 16.86 -0.72
N ASP A 84 4.51 16.03 -0.25
CA ASP A 84 5.00 14.90 -1.02
C ASP A 84 4.04 13.72 -0.91
N TYR A 85 3.83 13.06 -2.03
CA TYR A 85 2.87 11.97 -2.13
C TYR A 85 3.30 10.94 -3.17
N MET A 86 2.80 9.73 -2.98
CA MET A 86 2.70 8.70 -3.99
C MET A 86 1.25 8.24 -4.03
N VAL A 87 0.68 8.14 -5.22
CA VAL A 87 -0.64 7.60 -5.51
C VAL A 87 -0.44 6.38 -6.40
N PHE A 88 -1.06 5.27 -6.02
CA PHE A 88 -1.12 4.05 -6.79
C PHE A 88 -2.55 3.85 -7.27
N LEU A 89 -2.70 3.49 -8.54
CA LEU A 89 -3.91 2.86 -9.05
C LEU A 89 -3.58 1.39 -9.32
N ALA A 90 -4.34 0.47 -8.74
CA ALA A 90 -4.16 -0.97 -8.92
C ALA A 90 -5.44 -1.65 -9.38
N ASP A 91 -5.30 -2.74 -10.13
CA ASP A 91 -6.43 -3.57 -10.57
C ASP A 91 -7.05 -4.39 -9.43
N ALA A 92 -8.08 -5.17 -9.75
CA ALA A 92 -8.77 -6.04 -8.81
C ALA A 92 -7.88 -7.13 -8.18
N GLN A 93 -6.71 -7.40 -8.75
CA GLN A 93 -5.71 -8.35 -8.23
C GLN A 93 -4.65 -7.65 -7.39
N GLY A 94 -4.71 -6.33 -7.21
CA GLY A 94 -3.69 -5.56 -6.48
C GLY A 94 -2.45 -5.24 -7.31
N ILE A 95 -2.49 -5.46 -8.63
CA ILE A 95 -1.37 -5.15 -9.53
C ILE A 95 -1.44 -3.67 -9.92
N VAL A 96 -0.34 -2.95 -9.70
CA VAL A 96 -0.24 -1.52 -10.00
C VAL A 96 -0.31 -1.25 -11.52
N LEU A 97 -1.28 -0.42 -11.90
CA LEU A 97 -1.59 0.01 -13.26
C LEU A 97 -0.99 1.37 -13.62
N ASP A 98 -1.03 2.31 -12.67
CA ASP A 98 -0.57 3.70 -12.82
C ASP A 98 0.00 4.20 -11.49
N THR A 99 0.97 5.10 -11.55
CA THR A 99 1.56 5.76 -10.39
C THR A 99 1.72 7.27 -10.57
N ARG A 100 1.21 8.03 -9.60
CA ARG A 100 1.33 9.48 -9.57
C ARG A 100 2.02 9.96 -8.32
N SER A 101 3.14 10.66 -8.45
CA SER A 101 3.89 11.19 -7.31
C SER A 101 4.32 12.63 -7.46
N LYS A 102 4.59 13.24 -6.31
CA LYS A 102 5.40 14.44 -6.20
C LYS A 102 6.43 14.17 -5.11
N ARG A 103 7.70 14.37 -5.44
CA ARG A 103 8.85 14.15 -4.55
C ARG A 103 9.63 15.44 -4.37
N THR A 104 9.72 15.91 -3.14
CA THR A 104 10.66 16.93 -2.68
C THR A 104 11.68 16.23 -1.77
N GLY A 105 12.73 15.66 -2.37
CA GLY A 105 13.80 14.94 -1.66
C GLY A 105 13.84 13.41 -1.87
N ASP A 106 14.63 12.72 -1.05
CA ASP A 106 14.98 11.28 -1.18
C ASP A 106 13.92 10.30 -0.62
N PHE A 107 12.65 10.70 -0.64
CA PHE A 107 11.58 10.00 0.07
C PHE A 107 11.26 8.56 -0.42
N TRP A 108 11.74 8.17 -1.62
CA TRP A 108 11.62 6.79 -2.15
C TRP A 108 12.87 6.36 -2.92
N GLU A 109 13.48 5.22 -2.59
CA GLU A 109 14.66 4.75 -3.34
C GLU A 109 14.30 4.27 -4.76
N ARG A 110 13.05 3.87 -5.01
CA ARG A 110 12.58 3.43 -6.33
C ARG A 110 12.06 4.58 -7.21
N PRO A 111 12.52 4.67 -8.47
CA PRO A 111 11.89 5.47 -9.52
C PRO A 111 10.39 5.17 -9.66
N ARG A 112 9.62 6.16 -10.11
CA ARG A 112 8.17 6.02 -10.35
C ARG A 112 7.81 4.82 -11.22
N ASN A 113 8.59 4.56 -12.26
CA ASN A 113 8.30 3.52 -13.25
C ASN A 113 8.53 2.10 -12.72
N ASP A 114 9.26 1.96 -11.60
CA ASP A 114 9.60 0.66 -11.03
C ASP A 114 8.46 0.04 -10.21
N TRP A 115 7.38 0.81 -10.00
CA TRP A 115 6.18 0.39 -9.30
C TRP A 115 5.13 -0.22 -10.22
N LEU A 116 5.23 -0.01 -11.54
CA LEU A 116 4.28 -0.62 -12.47
C LEU A 116 4.42 -2.14 -12.46
N GLY A 117 3.29 -2.84 -12.30
CA GLY A 117 3.27 -4.29 -12.15
C GLY A 117 3.66 -4.81 -10.76
N THR A 118 3.92 -3.93 -9.80
CA THR A 118 4.10 -4.35 -8.40
C THR A 118 2.80 -4.96 -7.89
N ASP A 119 2.93 -6.07 -7.16
CA ASP A 119 1.83 -6.73 -6.47
C ASP A 119 1.68 -6.14 -5.07
N PHE A 120 0.55 -5.50 -4.81
CA PHE A 120 0.15 -5.04 -3.47
C PHE A 120 -1.11 -5.76 -2.98
N SER A 121 -1.42 -6.94 -3.51
CA SER A 121 -2.48 -7.78 -2.94
C SER A 121 -2.24 -8.04 -1.45
N GLU A 122 -3.31 -8.25 -0.70
CA GLU A 122 -3.19 -8.63 0.72
C GLU A 122 -2.54 -10.02 0.87
N GLU A 123 -2.65 -10.86 -0.16
CA GLU A 123 -1.98 -12.15 -0.23
C GLU A 123 -0.47 -12.03 -0.39
N GLY A 124 0.01 -11.06 -1.17
CA GLY A 124 1.44 -10.85 -1.39
C GLY A 124 2.11 -9.99 -0.32
N GLU A 125 1.51 -8.86 0.04
CA GLU A 125 2.12 -7.84 0.91
C GLU A 125 1.43 -7.67 2.27
N GLY A 126 0.46 -8.53 2.58
CA GLY A 126 -0.31 -8.43 3.81
C GLY A 126 -1.13 -7.15 3.91
N THR A 127 -1.48 -6.75 5.13
CA THR A 127 -2.30 -5.56 5.38
C THR A 127 -1.62 -4.29 4.87
N ASN A 128 -2.22 -3.68 3.84
CA ASN A 128 -1.72 -2.49 3.18
C ASN A 128 -2.88 -1.66 2.56
N GLY A 129 -2.59 -0.44 2.09
CA GLY A 129 -3.61 0.48 1.57
C GLY A 129 -4.23 0.13 0.22
N VAL A 130 -3.73 -0.89 -0.49
CA VAL A 130 -4.26 -1.36 -1.79
C VAL A 130 -4.98 -2.69 -1.58
N GLY A 131 -4.26 -3.75 -1.20
CA GLY A 131 -4.79 -5.10 -1.08
C GLY A 131 -5.92 -5.22 -0.07
N THR A 132 -5.80 -4.56 1.08
CA THR A 132 -6.84 -4.60 2.13
C THR A 132 -8.08 -3.79 1.71
N VAL A 133 -7.90 -2.69 0.97
CA VAL A 133 -9.02 -1.95 0.37
C VAL A 133 -9.80 -2.82 -0.62
N LEU A 134 -9.09 -3.52 -1.50
CA LEU A 134 -9.70 -4.46 -2.45
C LEU A 134 -10.42 -5.59 -1.73
N ARG A 135 -9.82 -6.13 -0.67
CA ARG A 135 -10.39 -7.23 0.11
C ARG A 135 -11.63 -6.84 0.89
N ASP A 136 -11.60 -5.68 1.54
CA ASP A 136 -12.69 -5.19 2.39
C ASP A 136 -13.77 -4.43 1.58
N GLY A 137 -13.47 -4.01 0.35
CA GLY A 137 -14.40 -3.28 -0.52
C GLY A 137 -14.82 -1.91 0.01
N ARG A 138 -13.98 -1.27 0.86
CA ARG A 138 -14.30 0.01 1.51
C ARG A 138 -13.04 0.86 1.71
N PRO A 139 -13.18 2.20 1.82
CA PRO A 139 -12.07 3.06 2.18
C PRO A 139 -11.49 2.72 3.56
N LEU A 140 -10.17 2.79 3.68
CA LEU A 140 -9.45 2.63 4.93
C LEU A 140 -8.09 3.33 4.92
N THR A 141 -7.54 3.50 6.12
CA THR A 141 -6.16 3.94 6.33
C THR A 141 -5.42 2.86 7.10
N VAL A 142 -4.22 2.51 6.63
CA VAL A 142 -3.23 1.66 7.32
C VAL A 142 -2.03 2.54 7.62
N ALA A 143 -1.75 2.80 8.89
CA ALA A 143 -0.66 3.67 9.31
C ALA A 143 0.32 2.96 10.23
N GLY A 144 1.61 3.10 9.93
CA GLY A 144 2.67 2.64 10.79
C GLY A 144 2.59 1.14 11.08
N ASP A 145 2.56 0.81 12.36
CA ASP A 145 2.47 -0.56 12.90
C ASP A 145 1.10 -1.23 12.70
N GLN A 146 0.21 -0.63 11.89
CA GLN A 146 -0.96 -1.28 11.32
C GLN A 146 -0.62 -2.08 10.05
N HIS A 147 0.45 -1.72 9.34
CA HIS A 147 0.93 -2.53 8.22
C HIS A 147 1.34 -3.91 8.73
N PHE A 148 1.08 -4.94 7.92
CA PHE A 148 1.45 -6.28 8.32
C PHE A 148 2.97 -6.46 8.32
N HIS A 149 3.66 -6.03 7.27
CA HIS A 149 5.11 -6.11 7.17
C HIS A 149 5.82 -4.94 7.85
N ILE A 150 6.88 -5.25 8.59
CA ILE A 150 7.71 -4.26 9.28
C ILE A 150 8.31 -3.19 8.34
N ARG A 151 8.54 -3.52 7.06
CA ARG A 151 9.13 -2.57 6.10
C ARG A 151 8.26 -1.33 5.88
N ASP A 152 6.95 -1.47 6.04
CA ASP A 152 5.96 -0.42 5.73
C ASP A 152 5.55 0.37 6.98
N VAL A 153 6.08 0.02 8.15
CA VAL A 153 5.91 0.80 9.40
C VAL A 153 6.34 2.26 9.31
N PRO A 154 7.31 2.67 8.47
CA PRO A 154 7.63 4.09 8.31
C PRO A 154 6.56 4.91 7.58
N VAL A 155 5.53 4.28 6.98
CA VAL A 155 4.57 4.97 6.11
C VAL A 155 3.13 4.84 6.59
N ALA A 156 2.28 5.72 6.07
CA ALA A 156 0.84 5.59 6.15
C ALA A 156 0.27 5.50 4.73
N CYS A 157 -0.73 4.65 4.55
CA CYS A 157 -1.44 4.47 3.30
C CYS A 157 -2.92 4.73 3.55
N SER A 158 -3.55 5.58 2.75
CA SER A 158 -4.99 5.76 2.73
C SER A 158 -5.50 5.39 1.36
N GLY A 159 -6.43 4.45 1.27
CA GLY A 159 -6.96 3.98 0.00
C GLY A 159 -8.47 3.86 -0.01
N ALA A 160 -9.01 3.81 -1.23
CA ALA A 160 -10.43 3.67 -1.50
C ALA A 160 -10.68 2.80 -2.74
N PRO A 161 -11.77 2.02 -2.75
CA PRO A 161 -12.13 1.23 -3.90
C PRO A 161 -12.71 2.14 -5.00
N ILE A 162 -12.39 1.83 -6.25
CA ILE A 162 -13.00 2.41 -7.44
C ILE A 162 -13.85 1.32 -8.07
N TRP A 163 -15.15 1.58 -8.19
CA TRP A 163 -16.11 0.62 -8.73
C TRP A 163 -16.40 0.91 -10.20
N GLY A 164 -16.18 -0.07 -11.06
CA GLY A 164 -16.66 -0.10 -12.43
C GLY A 164 -18.17 -0.35 -12.49
N LEU A 165 -18.79 0.00 -13.62
CA LEU A 165 -20.23 -0.21 -13.85
C LEU A 165 -20.62 -1.70 -13.91
N ASP A 166 -19.64 -2.57 -14.18
CA ASP A 166 -19.75 -4.03 -14.16
C ASP A 166 -19.50 -4.65 -12.78
N GLY A 167 -19.25 -3.82 -11.76
CA GLY A 167 -18.87 -4.27 -10.42
C GLY A 167 -17.40 -4.62 -10.28
N ALA A 168 -16.56 -4.41 -11.31
CA ALA A 168 -15.12 -4.52 -11.18
C ALA A 168 -14.60 -3.52 -10.14
N ILE A 169 -13.56 -3.90 -9.39
CA ILE A 169 -12.99 -3.08 -8.34
C ILE A 169 -11.51 -2.80 -8.66
N ALA A 170 -11.12 -1.54 -8.59
CA ALA A 170 -9.72 -1.11 -8.48
C ALA A 170 -9.50 -0.46 -7.12
N ALA A 171 -8.25 -0.21 -6.76
CA ALA A 171 -7.92 0.59 -5.59
C ALA A 171 -7.07 1.79 -5.99
N ALA A 172 -7.45 2.95 -5.48
CA ALA A 172 -6.57 4.11 -5.40
C ALA A 172 -6.03 4.18 -3.98
N SER A 173 -4.71 4.24 -3.81
CA SER A 173 -4.06 4.39 -2.51
C SER A 173 -3.07 5.54 -2.55
N THR A 174 -3.00 6.31 -1.48
CA THR A 174 -2.03 7.39 -1.30
C THR A 174 -1.18 7.14 -0.08
N SER A 175 0.12 7.40 -0.22
CA SER A 175 1.04 7.45 0.92
C SER A 175 1.63 8.85 1.01
N PRO A 176 1.23 9.69 1.99
CA PRO A 176 1.92 10.94 2.24
C PRO A 176 3.35 10.65 2.66
N ALA A 177 4.26 11.54 2.28
CA ALA A 177 5.61 11.42 2.77
C ALA A 177 5.67 11.65 4.27
N ALA A 178 6.36 10.78 5.00
CA ALA A 178 6.77 11.13 6.36
C ALA A 178 7.58 12.43 6.27
N PRO A 179 7.33 13.43 7.14
CA PRO A 179 8.09 14.68 7.11
C PRO A 179 9.58 14.33 7.22
N SER A 180 10.38 14.79 6.27
CA SER A 180 11.83 14.66 6.34
C SER A 180 12.27 15.27 7.68
N THR A 181 12.84 14.46 8.57
CA THR A 181 13.52 14.98 9.76
C THR A 181 14.51 16.04 9.26
N PRO A 182 14.46 17.30 9.73
CA PRO A 182 15.41 18.29 9.29
C PRO A 182 16.79 17.74 9.63
N THR A 183 17.63 17.52 8.62
CA THR A 183 19.06 17.35 8.83
C THR A 183 19.48 18.56 9.65
N ARG A 184 19.84 18.34 10.93
CA ARG A 184 20.53 19.36 11.70
C ARG A 184 21.77 19.69 10.89
N SER A 185 21.72 20.82 10.19
CA SER A 185 22.91 21.52 9.72
C SER A 185 23.85 21.56 10.90
N ALA A 186 24.99 20.85 10.75
CA ALA A 186 26.09 20.98 11.67
C ALA A 186 26.46 22.48 11.67
N ALA A 187 26.19 23.12 12.80
CA ALA A 187 26.67 24.45 13.05
C ALA A 187 28.21 24.39 13.14
N ARG A 188 28.84 25.21 12.28
CA ARG A 188 30.25 25.61 12.21
C ARG A 188 31.20 24.70 11.44
#